data_AF-A0A4Q0AJH1-F1
#
_entry.id   AF-A0A4Q0AJH1-F1
#
_cell.length_a   1.000
_cell.length_b   1.000
_cell.length_c   1.000
_cell.angle_alpha   90.00
_cell.angle_beta   90.00
_cell.angle_gamma   90.00
#
_symmetry.space_group_name_H-M   'P 1'
#
loop_
_entity.id
_entity.type
_entity.pdbx_description
1 polymer ?
#
loop_
_entity_poly.entity_id
_entity_poly.type
_entity_poly.pdbx_seq_one_letter_code
_entity_poly.pdbx_strand_id
1 'polypeptide(L)'
;MKKNDIALLIFIVSVTAVLTYFVGRLVIGEPKARSVMVETVTPISPDITQPSPSVFNKDAINPTVPITIGKPANLPPFGPN
;
A
#
# COMPACT_ATOMS: atom_id res chain seq x y z
N MET A 1 -50.81 26.26 -30.20
CA MET A 1 -49.70 27.24 -30.25
C MET A 1 -49.41 27.53 -31.71
N LYS A 2 -49.27 28.79 -32.11
CA LYS A 2 -48.88 29.09 -33.49
C LYS A 2 -47.48 28.50 -33.73
N LYS A 3 -47.18 28.10 -34.97
CA LYS A 3 -45.85 27.57 -35.34
C LYS A 3 -44.71 28.51 -34.90
N ASN A 4 -45.01 29.81 -34.89
CA ASN A 4 -44.12 30.86 -34.40
C ASN A 4 -43.83 30.78 -32.89
N ASP A 5 -44.83 30.46 -32.07
CA ASP A 5 -44.67 30.36 -30.61
C ASP A 5 -43.78 29.16 -30.26
N ILE A 6 -43.92 28.06 -31.00
CA ILE A 6 -43.09 26.86 -30.84
C ILE A 6 -41.65 27.14 -31.27
N ALA A 7 -41.46 27.83 -32.41
CA ALA A 7 -40.13 28.21 -32.88
C ALA A 7 -39.41 29.13 -31.89
N LEU A 8 -40.13 30.11 -31.32
CA LEU A 8 -39.59 31.01 -30.31
C LEU A 8 -39.20 30.27 -29.03
N LEU A 9 -40.03 29.33 -28.58
CA LEU A 9 -39.73 28.52 -27.39
C LEU A 9 -38.48 27.67 -27.59
N ILE A 10 -38.35 27.01 -28.74
CA ILE A 10 -37.16 26.22 -29.08
C ILE A 10 -35.91 27.10 -29.11
N PHE A 11 -36.02 28.31 -29.66
CA PHE A 11 -34.92 29.28 -29.71
C PHE A 11 -34.48 29.72 -28.31
N ILE A 12 -35.42 30.04 -27.43
CA ILE A 12 -35.11 30.42 -26.05
C ILE A 12 -34.41 29.25 -25.35
N VAL A 13 -34.97 28.05 -25.42
CA VAL A 13 -34.40 26.86 -24.77
C VAL A 13 -32.98 26.58 -25.26
N SER A 14 -32.71 26.71 -26.56
CA SER A 14 -31.37 26.46 -27.11
C SER A 14 -30.35 27.49 -26.62
N VAL A 15 -30.70 28.78 -26.62
CA VAL A 15 -29.83 29.85 -26.12
C VAL A 15 -29.52 29.66 -24.64
N THR A 16 -30.53 29.34 -23.82
CA THR A 16 -30.35 29.11 -22.37
C THR A 16 -29.48 27.89 -22.09
N ALA A 17 -29.63 26.81 -22.87
CA ALA A 17 -28.80 25.60 -22.72
C ALA A 17 -27.32 25.89 -22.99
N VAL A 18 -27.02 26.65 -24.05
CA VAL A 18 -25.65 27.05 -24.38
C VAL A 18 -25.05 27.92 -23.28
N LEU A 19 -25.78 28.95 -22.83
CA LEU A 19 -25.34 29.81 -21.74
C LEU A 19 -25.08 29.02 -20.45
N THR A 20 -25.98 28.10 -20.11
CA THR A 20 -25.86 27.28 -18.90
C THR A 20 -24.63 26.37 -18.94
N TYR A 21 -24.28 25.82 -20.11
CA TYR A 21 -23.06 25.02 -20.27
C TYR A 21 -21.80 25.84 -19.95
N PHE A 22 -21.68 27.06 -20.49
CA PHE A 22 -20.52 27.91 -20.23
C PHE A 22 -20.45 28.39 -18.79
N VAL A 23 -21.58 28.83 -18.22
CA VAL A 23 -21.64 29.23 -16.80
C VAL A 23 -21.31 28.04 -15.90
N GLY A 24 -21.86 26.86 -16.19
CA GLY A 24 -21.58 25.63 -15.44
C GLY A 24 -20.10 25.26 -15.48
N ARG A 25 -19.45 25.33 -16.65
CA ARG A 25 -18.01 25.09 -16.78
C ARG A 25 -17.17 26.11 -16.01
N LEU A 26 -17.60 27.37 -15.93
CA LEU A 26 -16.90 28.42 -15.18
C LEU A 26 -17.06 28.27 -13.66
N VAL A 27 -18.25 27.88 -13.19
CA VAL A 27 -18.56 27.75 -11.75
C VAL A 27 -18.07 26.42 -11.18
N ILE A 28 -18.31 25.31 -11.87
CA ILE A 28 -17.94 23.96 -11.42
C ILE A 28 -16.47 23.65 -11.76
N GLY A 29 -15.93 24.32 -12.77
CA GLY A 29 -14.59 24.06 -13.29
C GLY A 29 -14.54 22.82 -14.18
N GLU A 30 -13.37 22.55 -14.74
CA GLU A 30 -13.13 21.29 -15.46
C GLU A 30 -12.86 20.15 -14.47
N PRO A 31 -13.38 18.94 -14.73
CA PRO A 31 -13.01 17.76 -13.97
C PRO A 31 -11.52 17.49 -14.20
N LYS A 32 -10.67 18.06 -13.36
CA LYS A 32 -9.26 17.70 -13.31
C LYS A 32 -9.20 16.31 -12.73
N ALA A 33 -8.66 15.36 -13.49
CA ALA A 33 -8.24 14.08 -12.96
C ALA A 33 -7.25 14.38 -11.82
N ARG A 34 -7.74 14.32 -10.58
CA ARG A 34 -6.94 14.59 -9.41
C ARG A 34 -6.03 13.39 -9.26
N SER A 35 -4.79 13.50 -9.75
CA SER A 35 -3.77 12.48 -9.52
C SER A 35 -3.48 12.48 -8.03
N VAL A 36 -4.19 11.64 -7.30
CA VAL A 36 -3.90 11.36 -5.89
C VAL A 36 -2.59 10.59 -5.86
N MET A 37 -1.66 11.06 -5.05
CA MET A 37 -0.39 10.38 -4.82
C MET A 37 -0.71 9.09 -4.07
N VAL A 38 -0.72 7.98 -4.78
CA VAL A 38 -0.88 6.64 -4.20
C VAL A 38 0.49 6.09 -3.85
N GLU A 39 0.57 5.41 -2.73
CA GLU A 39 1.77 4.71 -2.33
C GLU A 39 2.06 3.60 -3.35
N THR A 40 3.17 3.72 -4.07
CA THR A 40 3.60 2.71 -5.03
C THR A 40 4.41 1.67 -4.28
N VAL A 41 3.92 0.43 -4.24
CA VAL A 41 4.61 -0.67 -3.55
C VAL A 41 5.95 -0.94 -4.23
N THR A 42 7.02 -1.04 -3.45
CA THR A 42 8.33 -1.45 -3.97
C THR A 42 8.25 -2.87 -4.53
N PRO A 43 8.77 -3.14 -5.74
CA PRO A 43 8.78 -4.48 -6.29
C PRO A 43 9.59 -5.42 -5.39
N ILE A 44 9.06 -6.61 -5.11
CA ILE A 44 9.78 -7.67 -4.40
C ILE A 44 10.86 -8.19 -5.35
N SER A 45 12.13 -8.05 -4.98
CA SER A 45 13.23 -8.60 -5.79
C SER A 45 13.19 -10.13 -5.76
N PRO A 46 13.33 -10.80 -6.92
CA PRO A 46 13.51 -12.26 -6.97
C PRO A 46 14.94 -12.69 -6.59
N ASP A 47 15.83 -11.76 -6.25
CA ASP A 47 17.22 -12.05 -5.93
C ASP A 47 17.33 -12.81 -4.61
N ILE A 48 17.60 -14.11 -4.70
CA ILE A 48 17.92 -14.97 -3.56
C ILE A 48 19.44 -15.13 -3.48
N THR A 49 20.09 -14.47 -2.53
CA THR A 49 21.52 -14.64 -2.27
C THR A 49 21.76 -15.97 -1.55
N GLN A 50 22.61 -16.82 -2.09
CA GLN A 50 22.99 -18.07 -1.44
C GLN A 50 23.78 -17.78 -0.15
N PRO A 51 23.54 -18.54 0.93
CA PRO A 51 24.26 -18.36 2.18
C PRO A 51 25.76 -18.65 2.01
N SER A 52 26.59 -17.98 2.81
CA SER A 52 28.04 -18.11 2.71
C SER A 52 28.48 -19.56 2.93
N PRO A 53 29.22 -20.18 1.98
CA PRO A 53 29.69 -21.56 2.12
C PRO A 53 30.71 -21.71 3.25
N SER A 54 31.33 -20.62 3.71
CA SER A 54 32.21 -20.65 4.89
C SER A 54 31.48 -21.01 6.19
N VAL A 55 30.17 -20.71 6.27
CA VAL A 55 29.35 -20.98 7.45
C VAL A 55 28.41 -22.16 7.19
N PHE A 56 27.83 -22.25 5.99
CA PHE A 56 26.87 -23.29 5.62
C PHE A 56 27.56 -24.38 4.80
N ASN A 57 28.36 -25.20 5.47
CA ASN A 57 29.00 -26.37 4.89
C ASN A 57 28.87 -27.60 5.81
N LYS A 58 29.14 -28.78 5.24
CA LYS A 58 29.08 -30.07 5.93
C LYS A 58 30.06 -30.22 7.09
N ASP A 59 31.14 -29.45 7.08
CA ASP A 59 32.21 -29.49 8.08
C ASP A 59 32.02 -28.39 9.15
N ALA A 60 30.94 -27.60 9.08
CA ALA A 60 30.65 -26.52 10.01
C ALA A 60 30.28 -27.06 11.39
N ILE A 61 30.76 -26.38 12.44
CA ILE A 61 30.46 -26.74 13.84
C ILE A 61 28.97 -26.55 14.10
N ASN A 62 28.31 -27.58 14.62
CA ASN A 62 26.92 -27.50 15.04
C ASN A 62 26.82 -26.86 16.44
N PRO A 63 26.29 -25.63 16.57
CA PRO A 63 26.19 -24.95 17.86
C PRO A 63 25.05 -25.48 18.75
N THR A 64 24.20 -26.39 18.26
CA THR A 64 23.05 -26.92 19.03
C THR A 64 23.40 -28.05 19.98
N VAL A 65 24.69 -28.31 20.20
CA VAL A 65 25.13 -29.34 21.16
C VAL A 65 24.79 -28.91 22.59
N PRO A 66 24.15 -29.79 23.39
CA PRO A 66 23.87 -29.50 24.79
C PRO A 66 25.19 -29.42 25.57
N ILE A 67 25.49 -28.24 26.12
CA ILE A 67 26.62 -28.06 27.03
C ILE A 67 26.17 -28.36 28.47
N THR A 68 26.96 -29.16 29.20
CA THR A 68 26.75 -29.35 30.64
C THR A 68 27.60 -28.34 31.39
N ILE A 69 26.98 -27.29 31.93
CA ILE A 69 27.66 -26.30 32.77
C ILE A 69 27.62 -26.78 34.22
N GLY A 70 28.80 -27.16 34.75
CA GLY A 70 29.02 -27.48 36.16
C GLY A 70 28.62 -28.90 36.57
N LYS A 71 29.56 -29.65 37.17
CA LYS A 71 29.18 -30.61 38.21
C LYS A 71 28.92 -29.78 39.47
N PRO A 72 27.71 -29.72 40.02
CA PRO A 72 27.50 -29.00 41.26
C PRO A 72 28.28 -29.71 42.37
N ALA A 73 29.36 -29.09 42.84
CA ALA A 73 30.00 -29.45 44.12
C ALA A 73 29.23 -28.85 45.31
N ASN A 74 27.92 -28.60 45.12
CA ASN A 74 27.06 -28.02 46.14
C ASN A 74 26.60 -29.16 47.06
N LEU A 75 27.34 -29.38 48.15
CA LEU A 75 26.75 -29.96 49.34
C LEU A 75 25.54 -29.08 49.73
N PRO A 76 24.34 -29.64 49.92
CA PRO A 76 23.20 -28.86 50.37
C PRO A 76 23.52 -28.21 51.72
N PRO A 77 23.19 -26.92 51.94
CA PRO A 77 23.57 -26.18 53.14
C PRO A 77 22.90 -26.70 54.42
N PHE A 78 21.92 -27.60 54.31
CA PHE A 78 21.34 -28.30 55.43
C PHE A 78 21.23 -29.79 55.05
N GLY A 79 21.91 -30.64 55.82
CA GLY A 79 21.92 -32.10 55.64
C GLY A 79 20.57 -32.75 55.96
N PRO A 80 20.41 -34.05 55.66
CA PRO A 80 19.14 -34.75 55.85
C PRO A 80 18.81 -34.87 57.35
N ASN A 81 17.53 -34.67 57.66
CA ASN A 81 16.96 -34.78 59.01
C ASN A 81 17.20 -36.16 59.64
#